data_AF-A0A401GR64-F1
#
_entry.id   AF-A0A401GR64-F1
#
_cell.length_a   1.000
_cell.length_b   1.000
_cell.length_c   1.000
_cell.angle_alpha   90.00
_cell.angle_beta   90.00
_cell.angle_gamma   90.00
#
_symmetry.space_group_name_H-M   'P 1'
#
loop_
_entity.id
_entity.type
_entity.pdbx_description
1 polymer ?
#
loop_
_entity_poly.entity_id
_entity_poly.type
_entity_poly.pdbx_seq_one_letter_code
_entity_poly.pdbx_strand_id
1 'polypeptide(L)'
;MKMEDALLEGVLRFEVTVLPSGPFDPEGMKVTQFPVVHNNDDFLPWNIHRLDLALMPVLDLTDLPFVNRWLTTNVGSMFSTRDHALSKKINKGSVDCIELDGLTEVKGVIRRMFFCSAGIQSPSTRVFALEDGFKRTFHTVFFVNDIRFDLASHTMVCVAYVMTISPALAGLPGMKRLCDKIRHDKSVDSTPSSDTAVWAWKRLLPALAERCRLWRHGVNCEYKRKGRTPLSEEAFTDPLCSCGRGRDVQGMEQFPEWKRFAPYVTRIAVSPLFTVSYLETVGPDITSHRCWLCGKRGQPKLKACGRCKKVRYCSEICQKKDWKISHKFQCQEV
;
A
#
# COMPACT_ATOMS: atom_id res chain seq x y z
N MET A 1 21.34 39.28 15.18
CA MET A 1 21.82 40.67 15.06
C MET A 1 20.59 41.55 15.03
N LYS A 2 20.43 42.46 16.01
CA LYS A 2 19.25 43.31 16.20
C LYS A 2 19.13 44.36 15.09
N MET A 3 17.89 44.70 14.73
CA MET A 3 17.40 46.03 14.31
C MET A 3 15.87 45.98 14.48
N GLU A 4 15.35 46.53 15.58
CA GLU A 4 14.87 47.92 15.77
C GLU A 4 13.35 48.00 15.62
N ASP A 5 12.70 48.24 16.75
CA ASP A 5 11.27 48.44 16.93
C ASP A 5 10.83 49.78 16.33
N ALA A 6 9.87 49.72 15.40
CA ALA A 6 8.98 50.83 15.10
C ALA A 6 7.54 50.32 15.23
N LEU A 7 6.88 50.81 16.28
CA LEU A 7 5.51 50.52 16.69
C LEU A 7 4.51 50.81 15.55
N LEU A 8 3.76 49.78 15.14
CA LEU A 8 2.46 49.91 14.48
C LEU A 8 1.42 49.32 15.44
N GLU A 9 0.55 50.19 15.94
CA GLU A 9 -0.57 49.85 16.82
C GLU A 9 -1.48 48.79 16.16
N GLY A 10 -1.78 47.72 16.90
CA GLY A 10 -2.93 46.85 16.64
C GLY A 10 -2.71 45.54 15.88
N VAL A 11 -1.47 45.10 15.63
CA VAL A 11 -1.21 43.77 15.00
C VAL A 11 -0.44 42.86 15.96
N LEU A 12 -1.13 41.87 16.53
CA LEU A 12 -0.50 40.74 17.20
C LEU A 12 0.28 39.91 16.16
N ARG A 13 1.59 40.12 16.08
CA ARG A 13 2.50 39.24 15.33
C ARG A 13 2.92 38.09 16.21
N PHE A 14 2.51 36.88 15.83
CA PHE A 14 3.08 35.65 16.36
C PHE A 14 4.17 35.18 15.40
N GLU A 15 5.41 35.23 15.85
CA GLU A 15 6.51 34.57 15.15
C GLU A 15 6.62 33.14 15.70
N VAL A 16 6.23 32.16 14.88
CA VAL A 16 6.34 30.75 15.22
C VAL A 16 7.55 30.17 14.50
N THR A 17 8.63 29.98 15.24
CA THR A 17 9.80 29.23 14.75
C THR A 17 9.51 27.74 14.87
N VAL A 18 9.04 27.13 13.78
CA VAL A 18 8.90 25.67 13.67
C VAL A 18 10.16 25.09 13.02
N LEU A 19 10.76 24.10 13.69
CA LEU A 19 11.76 23.26 13.04
C LEU A 19 11.09 22.50 11.89
N PRO A 20 11.75 22.33 10.72
CA PRO A 20 11.22 21.46 9.68
C PRO A 20 11.03 20.06 10.26
N SER A 21 9.79 19.58 10.31
CA SER A 21 9.54 18.20 10.73
C SER A 21 10.08 17.26 9.67
N GLY A 22 10.91 16.30 10.12
CA GLY A 22 11.40 15.24 9.28
C GLY A 22 10.25 14.30 8.87
N PRO A 23 10.34 13.65 7.70
CA PRO A 23 9.32 12.72 7.22
C PRO A 23 9.05 11.55 8.17
N PHE A 24 10.02 11.18 9.01
CA PHE A 24 9.94 10.02 9.90
C PHE A 24 9.74 10.37 11.37
N ASP A 25 9.64 11.66 11.69
CA ASP A 25 9.37 12.10 13.04
C ASP A 25 7.95 11.65 13.45
N PRO A 26 7.74 11.25 14.72
CA PRO A 26 6.43 10.83 15.20
C PRO A 26 5.33 11.88 14.97
N GLU A 27 5.71 13.16 15.04
CA GLU A 27 4.83 14.33 14.85
C GLU A 27 4.79 14.83 13.39
N GLY A 28 5.51 14.17 12.47
CA GLY A 28 5.56 14.50 11.04
C GLY A 28 4.50 13.75 10.23
N MET A 29 4.90 13.20 9.07
CA MET A 29 3.98 12.49 8.16
C MET A 29 3.34 11.23 8.78
N LYS A 30 3.87 10.72 9.90
CA LYS A 30 3.30 9.59 10.62
C LYS A 30 1.96 9.90 11.30
N VAL A 31 1.65 11.18 11.54
CA VAL A 31 0.41 11.61 12.20
C VAL A 31 -0.83 11.25 11.38
N THR A 32 -0.83 11.49 10.06
CA THR A 32 -1.96 11.13 9.19
C THR A 32 -1.48 10.84 7.77
N GLN A 33 -0.99 9.61 7.54
CA GLN A 33 -0.42 9.20 6.26
C GLN A 33 -1.42 9.21 5.09
N PHE A 34 -2.71 9.04 5.36
CA PHE A 34 -3.77 8.96 4.34
C PHE A 34 -4.95 9.86 4.73
N PRO A 35 -4.78 11.19 4.71
CA PRO A 35 -5.83 12.09 5.15
C PRO A 35 -7.04 11.99 4.21
N VAL A 36 -8.22 11.90 4.82
CA VAL A 36 -9.50 12.08 4.13
C VAL A 36 -10.09 13.39 4.63
N VAL A 37 -10.10 14.39 3.76
CA VAL A 37 -10.55 15.74 4.09
C VAL A 37 -12.05 15.83 3.92
N HIS A 38 -12.69 16.48 4.89
CA HIS A 38 -14.09 16.79 4.86
C HIS A 38 -14.32 18.10 4.11
N ASN A 39 -15.08 18.08 3.03
CA ASN A 39 -15.47 19.27 2.28
C ASN A 39 -16.99 19.27 2.12
N ASN A 40 -17.67 20.13 2.88
CA ASN A 40 -19.13 20.20 2.99
C ASN A 40 -19.77 18.88 3.40
N ASP A 41 -20.25 18.10 2.43
CA ASP A 41 -20.94 16.82 2.60
C ASP A 41 -20.14 15.63 2.03
N ASP A 42 -18.98 15.92 1.44
CA ASP A 42 -18.12 14.96 0.77
C ASP A 42 -16.84 14.67 1.56
N PHE A 43 -16.36 13.45 1.44
CA PHE A 43 -15.10 12.98 2.01
C PHE A 43 -14.13 12.70 0.86
N LEU A 44 -13.01 13.42 0.84
CA LEU A 44 -12.07 13.42 -0.26
C LEU A 44 -10.70 12.91 0.22
N PRO A 45 -10.17 11.81 -0.33
CA PRO A 45 -8.78 11.44 -0.07
C PRO A 45 -7.87 12.57 -0.57
N TRP A 46 -6.98 13.07 0.30
CA TRP A 46 -6.15 14.23 0.01
C TRP A 46 -4.96 13.89 -0.89
N ASN A 47 -4.33 12.76 -0.63
CA ASN A 47 -3.08 12.33 -1.27
C ASN A 47 -3.22 11.04 -2.09
N ILE A 48 -4.46 10.62 -2.35
CA ILE A 48 -4.78 9.51 -3.25
C ILE A 48 -5.84 10.00 -4.23
N HIS A 49 -5.57 9.94 -5.53
CA HIS A 49 -6.51 10.43 -6.55
C HIS A 49 -7.73 9.51 -6.70
N ARG A 50 -8.88 10.13 -6.98
CA ARG A 50 -10.15 9.42 -7.20
C ARG A 50 -10.17 8.66 -8.52
N LEU A 51 -10.89 7.55 -8.52
CA LEU A 51 -10.99 6.62 -9.64
C LEU A 51 -12.44 6.25 -9.92
N ASP A 52 -12.81 6.30 -11.20
CA ASP A 52 -13.97 5.57 -11.71
C ASP A 52 -13.51 4.20 -12.22
N LEU A 53 -13.76 3.17 -11.42
CA LEU A 53 -13.32 1.80 -11.72
C LEU A 53 -13.99 1.24 -12.98
N ALA A 54 -15.19 1.70 -13.33
CA ALA A 54 -15.91 1.20 -14.50
C ALA A 54 -15.25 1.63 -15.83
N LEU A 55 -14.53 2.75 -15.83
CA LEU A 55 -13.84 3.28 -17.01
C LEU A 55 -12.44 2.68 -17.22
N MET A 56 -11.95 1.88 -16.28
CA MET A 56 -10.61 1.30 -16.35
C MET A 56 -10.63 -0.07 -17.04
N PRO A 57 -9.70 -0.32 -17.98
CA PRO A 57 -9.60 -1.63 -18.62
C PRO A 57 -9.07 -2.67 -17.62
N VAL A 58 -9.68 -3.85 -17.63
CA VAL A 58 -9.20 -5.03 -16.90
C VAL A 58 -7.94 -5.54 -17.58
N LEU A 59 -6.90 -5.83 -16.80
CA LEU A 59 -5.65 -6.37 -17.32
C LEU A 59 -5.81 -7.85 -17.68
N ASP A 60 -5.28 -8.23 -18.84
CA ASP A 60 -5.06 -9.63 -19.19
C ASP A 60 -3.83 -10.15 -18.44
N LEU A 61 -4.05 -11.17 -17.61
CA LEU A 61 -3.03 -11.78 -16.75
C LEU A 61 -2.71 -13.22 -17.17
N THR A 62 -3.07 -13.64 -18.38
CA THR A 62 -2.89 -15.01 -18.86
C THR A 62 -1.43 -15.36 -19.19
N ASP A 63 -0.66 -14.43 -19.77
CA ASP A 63 0.78 -14.61 -20.03
C ASP A 63 1.61 -14.32 -18.76
N LEU A 64 1.68 -15.31 -17.86
CA LEU A 64 2.37 -15.16 -16.58
C LEU A 64 3.85 -14.74 -16.72
N PRO A 65 4.67 -15.27 -17.65
CA PRO A 65 6.04 -14.79 -17.85
C PRO A 65 6.13 -13.30 -18.23
N PHE A 66 5.25 -12.82 -19.12
CA PHE A 66 5.19 -11.41 -19.49
C PHE A 66 4.70 -10.55 -18.32
N VAL A 67 3.62 -10.98 -17.65
CA VAL A 67 3.04 -10.33 -16.47
C VAL A 67 4.06 -10.19 -15.36
N ASN A 68 4.75 -11.27 -15.01
CA ASN A 68 5.76 -11.28 -13.95
C ASN A 68 6.85 -10.23 -14.18
N ARG A 69 7.27 -10.02 -15.44
CA ARG A 69 8.35 -9.09 -15.79
C ARG A 69 7.98 -7.65 -15.42
N TRP A 70 6.83 -7.17 -15.86
CA TRP A 70 6.42 -5.79 -15.59
C TRP A 70 5.85 -5.63 -14.18
N LEU A 71 5.10 -6.62 -13.68
CA LEU A 71 4.47 -6.56 -12.35
C LEU A 71 5.51 -6.49 -11.25
N THR A 72 6.56 -7.32 -11.35
CA THR A 72 7.66 -7.31 -10.38
C THR A 72 8.37 -5.96 -10.33
N THR A 73 8.59 -5.34 -11.49
CA THR A 73 9.26 -4.05 -11.57
C THR A 73 8.37 -2.94 -10.98
N ASN A 74 7.09 -2.88 -11.37
CA ASN A 74 6.18 -1.83 -10.94
C ASN A 74 5.84 -1.95 -9.44
N VAL A 75 5.33 -3.10 -9.01
CA VAL A 75 4.95 -3.34 -7.61
C VAL A 75 6.18 -3.36 -6.69
N GLY A 76 7.32 -3.88 -7.17
CA GLY A 76 8.58 -3.87 -6.43
C GLY A 76 9.13 -2.46 -6.18
N SER A 77 8.86 -1.51 -7.08
CA SER A 77 9.30 -0.11 -6.95
C SER A 77 8.52 0.67 -5.87
N MET A 78 7.50 0.06 -5.24
CA MET A 78 6.82 0.69 -4.09
C MET A 78 7.70 0.71 -2.83
N PHE A 79 8.71 -0.15 -2.76
CA PHE A 79 9.57 -0.33 -1.60
C PHE A 79 10.81 0.56 -1.69
N SER A 80 11.06 1.34 -0.65
CA SER A 80 12.31 2.09 -0.49
C SER A 80 13.46 1.18 -0.02
N THR A 81 14.68 1.72 -0.03
CA THR A 81 15.85 1.06 0.58
C THR A 81 15.62 0.76 2.06
N ARG A 82 14.90 1.66 2.75
CA ARG A 82 14.51 1.50 4.15
C ARG A 82 13.53 0.34 4.30
N ASP A 83 12.49 0.28 3.47
CA ASP A 83 11.50 -0.83 3.51
C ASP A 83 12.18 -2.20 3.29
N HIS A 84 13.16 -2.28 2.38
CA HIS A 84 13.94 -3.49 2.14
C HIS A 84 14.82 -3.88 3.34
N ALA A 85 15.45 -2.90 3.99
CA ALA A 85 16.27 -3.13 5.18
C ALA A 85 15.40 -3.64 6.35
N LEU A 86 14.24 -3.03 6.57
CA LEU A 86 13.27 -3.44 7.59
C LEU A 86 12.75 -4.85 7.33
N SER A 87 12.31 -5.14 6.10
CA SER A 87 11.86 -6.48 5.69
C SER A 87 12.92 -7.55 5.98
N LYS A 88 14.20 -7.24 5.77
CA LYS A 88 15.31 -8.16 6.07
C LYS A 88 15.52 -8.37 7.56
N LYS A 89 15.33 -7.35 8.40
CA LYS A 89 15.40 -7.48 9.86
C LYS A 89 14.23 -8.32 10.40
N ILE A 90 13.01 -8.07 9.91
CA ILE A 90 11.80 -8.82 10.26
C ILE A 90 12.00 -10.32 9.98
N ASN A 91 12.48 -10.67 8.78
CA ASN A 91 12.74 -12.06 8.40
C ASN A 91 13.83 -12.75 9.24
N LYS A 92 14.67 -11.98 9.93
CA LYS A 92 15.73 -12.49 10.81
C LYS A 92 15.32 -12.53 12.28
N GLY A 93 14.06 -12.22 12.61
CA GLY A 93 13.55 -12.20 13.98
C GLY A 93 14.28 -11.22 14.90
N SER A 94 14.89 -10.16 14.35
CA SER A 94 15.79 -9.23 15.06
C SER A 94 15.19 -7.82 15.17
N VAL A 95 13.88 -7.73 15.39
CA VAL A 95 13.17 -6.45 15.50
C VAL A 95 12.40 -6.39 16.81
N ASP A 96 12.70 -5.37 17.61
CA ASP A 96 11.87 -4.94 18.73
C ASP A 96 10.61 -4.25 18.23
N CYS A 97 9.48 -4.49 18.89
CA CYS A 97 8.12 -4.09 18.50
C CYS A 97 7.94 -2.57 18.25
N ILE A 98 8.86 -1.75 18.77
CA ILE A 98 8.80 -0.28 18.77
C ILE A 98 9.37 0.33 17.47
N GLU A 99 10.18 -0.42 16.69
CA GLU A 99 10.77 0.05 15.42
C GLU A 99 9.95 -0.29 14.16
N LEU A 100 8.83 -1.02 14.29
CA LEU A 100 8.06 -1.50 13.13
C LEU A 100 7.20 -0.39 12.52
N ASP A 101 7.64 0.08 11.35
CA ASP A 101 6.82 0.92 10.49
C ASP A 101 5.71 0.08 9.84
N GLY A 102 4.50 0.19 10.39
CA GLY A 102 3.32 -0.53 9.91
C GLY A 102 3.06 -0.34 8.40
N LEU A 103 3.51 0.78 7.82
CA LEU A 103 3.38 1.01 6.37
C LEU A 103 4.20 0.02 5.53
N THR A 104 5.36 -0.44 6.02
CA THR A 104 6.16 -1.47 5.34
C THR A 104 5.37 -2.79 5.26
N GLU A 105 4.66 -3.15 6.33
CA GLU A 105 3.79 -4.34 6.36
C GLU A 105 2.57 -4.19 5.45
N VAL A 106 1.91 -3.02 5.47
CA VAL A 106 0.82 -2.68 4.54
C VAL A 106 1.27 -2.87 3.08
N LYS A 107 2.43 -2.29 2.70
CA LYS A 107 3.01 -2.48 1.36
C LYS A 107 3.29 -3.94 1.06
N GLY A 108 3.76 -4.70 2.04
CA GLY A 108 3.98 -6.15 1.94
C GLY A 108 2.71 -6.91 1.57
N VAL A 109 1.60 -6.64 2.25
CA VAL A 109 0.28 -7.22 1.95
C VAL A 109 -0.22 -6.76 0.59
N ILE A 110 -0.12 -5.47 0.24
CA ILE A 110 -0.52 -4.97 -1.09
C ILE A 110 0.26 -5.69 -2.19
N ARG A 111 1.59 -5.88 -2.02
CA ARG A 111 2.40 -6.68 -2.95
C ARG A 111 1.81 -8.08 -3.10
N ARG A 112 1.47 -8.75 -2.00
CA ARG A 112 0.86 -10.09 -2.05
C ARG A 112 -0.49 -10.09 -2.78
N MET A 113 -1.34 -9.07 -2.56
CA MET A 113 -2.60 -8.90 -3.28
C MET A 113 -2.37 -8.89 -4.80
N PHE A 114 -1.43 -8.10 -5.30
CA PHE A 114 -1.11 -8.05 -6.73
C PHE A 114 -0.56 -9.39 -7.25
N PHE A 115 0.45 -9.95 -6.59
CA PHE A 115 1.15 -11.14 -7.09
C PHE A 115 0.30 -12.42 -7.02
N CYS A 116 -0.42 -12.64 -5.92
CA CYS A 116 -1.25 -13.82 -5.75
C CYS A 116 -2.51 -13.75 -6.62
N SER A 117 -3.14 -12.58 -6.76
CA SER A 117 -4.33 -12.43 -7.62
C SER A 117 -4.00 -12.43 -9.11
N ALA A 118 -2.76 -12.11 -9.49
CA ALA A 118 -2.26 -12.29 -10.85
C ALA A 118 -1.77 -13.73 -11.15
N GLY A 119 -1.81 -14.65 -10.18
CA GLY A 119 -1.34 -16.03 -10.36
C GLY A 119 0.19 -16.18 -10.45
N ILE A 120 0.96 -15.13 -10.13
CA ILE A 120 2.43 -15.16 -10.17
C ILE A 120 3.01 -15.88 -8.95
N GLN A 121 2.40 -15.67 -7.78
CA GLN A 121 2.86 -16.25 -6.52
C GLN A 121 1.84 -17.27 -5.99
N SER A 122 2.35 -18.36 -5.40
CA SER A 122 1.54 -19.35 -4.70
C SER A 122 1.31 -18.94 -3.22
N PRO A 123 0.10 -19.11 -2.66
CA PRO A 123 -1.11 -19.59 -3.34
C PRO A 123 -1.66 -18.55 -4.32
N SER A 124 -2.11 -19.01 -5.50
CA SER A 124 -2.87 -18.16 -6.42
C SER A 124 -4.25 -17.94 -5.80
N THR A 125 -4.45 -16.76 -5.22
CA THR A 125 -5.66 -16.45 -4.45
C THR A 125 -6.08 -15.00 -4.60
N ARG A 126 -7.35 -14.78 -4.26
CA ARG A 126 -8.05 -13.50 -4.29
C ARG A 126 -8.62 -13.13 -2.92
N VAL A 127 -8.40 -13.96 -1.90
CA VAL A 127 -8.89 -13.70 -0.53
C VAL A 127 -7.70 -13.57 0.41
N PHE A 128 -7.62 -12.45 1.10
CA PHE A 128 -6.51 -12.12 1.99
C PHE A 128 -7.05 -11.77 3.37
N ALA A 129 -6.53 -12.43 4.42
CA ALA A 129 -6.97 -12.22 5.79
C ALA A 129 -5.83 -11.65 6.63
N LEU A 130 -6.09 -10.55 7.34
CA LEU A 130 -5.15 -9.96 8.29
C LEU A 130 -5.43 -10.48 9.69
N GLU A 131 -4.48 -11.23 10.24
CA GLU A 131 -4.58 -11.87 11.54
C GLU A 131 -4.02 -11.00 12.66
N ASP A 132 -4.72 -10.96 13.78
CA ASP A 132 -4.16 -10.51 15.04
C ASP A 132 -3.09 -11.53 15.49
N GLY A 133 -1.85 -11.05 15.63
CA GLY A 133 -0.68 -11.87 15.90
C GLY A 133 -0.78 -12.74 17.15
N PHE A 134 -1.66 -12.40 18.10
CA PHE A 134 -1.81 -13.14 19.36
C PHE A 134 -2.91 -14.21 19.35
N LYS A 135 -3.96 -14.07 18.53
CA LYS A 135 -5.22 -14.81 18.72
C LYS A 135 -5.64 -15.72 17.56
N ARG A 136 -4.88 -15.78 16.45
CA ARG A 136 -5.26 -16.52 15.22
C ARG A 136 -6.68 -16.16 14.73
N THR A 137 -7.08 -14.91 15.01
CA THR A 137 -8.35 -14.32 14.61
C THR A 137 -8.04 -13.19 13.65
N PHE A 138 -8.70 -13.17 12.49
CA PHE A 138 -8.54 -12.07 11.56
C PHE A 138 -9.41 -10.87 11.93
N HIS A 139 -8.85 -9.67 11.79
CA HIS A 139 -9.57 -8.41 12.01
C HIS A 139 -10.06 -7.79 10.69
N THR A 140 -9.52 -8.21 9.55
CA THR A 140 -9.87 -7.66 8.23
C THR A 140 -9.68 -8.72 7.15
N VAL A 141 -10.62 -8.78 6.21
CA VAL A 141 -10.58 -9.67 5.05
C VAL A 141 -10.75 -8.85 3.78
N PHE A 142 -9.93 -9.12 2.78
CA PHE A 142 -10.01 -8.52 1.45
C PHE A 142 -10.40 -9.58 0.42
N PHE A 143 -11.25 -9.18 -0.53
CA PHE A 143 -11.65 -9.97 -1.69
C PHE A 143 -11.26 -9.19 -2.96
N VAL A 144 -10.29 -9.67 -3.72
CA VAL A 144 -9.75 -9.01 -4.92
C VAL A 144 -10.47 -9.50 -6.17
N ASN A 145 -11.32 -8.64 -6.73
CA ASN A 145 -12.15 -8.95 -7.89
C ASN A 145 -11.33 -9.05 -9.19
N ASP A 146 -10.62 -7.98 -9.53
CA ASP A 146 -9.83 -7.87 -10.75
C ASP A 146 -8.72 -6.83 -10.57
N ILE A 147 -7.76 -6.85 -11.51
CA ILE A 147 -6.68 -5.88 -11.58
C ILE A 147 -6.89 -5.06 -12.84
N ARG A 148 -6.97 -3.74 -12.69
CA ARG A 148 -7.23 -2.79 -13.79
C ARG A 148 -6.05 -1.87 -14.01
N PHE A 149 -5.95 -1.32 -15.22
CA PHE A 149 -4.96 -0.30 -15.55
C PHE A 149 -5.52 1.10 -15.24
N ASP A 150 -4.81 1.83 -14.39
CA ASP A 150 -5.07 3.25 -14.16
C ASP A 150 -4.39 4.07 -15.26
N LEU A 151 -5.20 4.49 -16.22
CA LEU A 151 -4.77 5.27 -17.38
C LEU A 151 -4.17 6.63 -16.98
N ALA A 152 -4.65 7.25 -15.89
CA ALA A 152 -4.21 8.57 -15.48
C ALA A 152 -2.83 8.54 -14.80
N SER A 153 -2.57 7.49 -14.02
CA SER A 153 -1.31 7.36 -13.26
C SER A 153 -0.33 6.32 -13.84
N HIS A 154 -0.66 5.69 -14.96
CA HIS A 154 0.12 4.62 -15.61
C HIS A 154 0.55 3.53 -14.61
N THR A 155 -0.38 3.11 -13.76
CA THR A 155 -0.16 2.06 -12.74
C THR A 155 -1.34 1.09 -12.73
N MET A 156 -1.37 0.19 -11.75
CA MET A 156 -2.43 -0.79 -11.60
C MET A 156 -3.26 -0.54 -10.34
N VAL A 157 -4.51 -0.98 -10.39
CA VAL A 157 -5.46 -0.89 -9.28
C VAL A 157 -6.10 -2.26 -9.12
N CYS A 158 -6.01 -2.83 -7.92
CA CYS A 158 -6.87 -3.93 -7.52
C CYS A 158 -8.24 -3.36 -7.15
N VAL A 159 -9.27 -3.77 -7.89
CA VAL A 159 -10.66 -3.60 -7.47
C VAL A 159 -10.93 -4.66 -6.41
N ALA A 160 -11.19 -4.22 -5.18
CA ALA A 160 -11.35 -5.13 -4.07
C ALA A 160 -12.54 -4.74 -3.18
N TYR A 161 -12.92 -5.69 -2.33
CA TYR A 161 -13.93 -5.51 -1.30
C TYR A 161 -13.29 -5.82 0.05
N VAL A 162 -13.56 -4.99 1.05
CA VAL A 162 -13.03 -5.17 2.40
C VAL A 162 -14.15 -5.43 3.38
N MET A 163 -13.96 -6.43 4.24
CA MET A 163 -14.79 -6.72 5.41
C MET A 163 -13.94 -6.56 6.66
N THR A 164 -14.28 -5.61 7.52
CA THR A 164 -13.63 -5.46 8.83
C THR A 164 -14.45 -6.13 9.91
N ILE A 165 -13.82 -7.02 10.68
CA ILE A 165 -14.48 -7.77 11.75
C ILE A 165 -14.61 -6.88 12.98
N SER A 166 -15.85 -6.68 13.43
CA SER A 166 -16.18 -6.00 14.68
C SER A 166 -17.05 -6.90 15.56
N PRO A 167 -17.15 -6.64 16.88
CA PRO A 167 -18.06 -7.39 17.75
C PRO A 167 -19.50 -7.42 17.23
N ALA A 168 -19.97 -6.29 16.69
CA ALA A 168 -21.31 -6.19 16.11
C ALA A 168 -21.47 -7.12 14.89
N LEU A 169 -20.47 -7.17 14.00
CA LEU A 169 -20.50 -8.06 12.84
C LEU A 169 -20.39 -9.53 13.26
N ALA A 170 -19.46 -9.84 14.18
CA ALA A 170 -19.23 -11.19 14.67
C ALA A 170 -20.44 -11.78 15.41
N GLY A 171 -21.26 -10.94 16.02
CA GLY A 171 -22.51 -11.32 16.68
C GLY A 171 -23.68 -11.65 15.73
N LEU A 172 -23.56 -11.36 14.43
CA LEU A 172 -24.65 -11.64 13.49
C LEU A 172 -24.87 -13.16 13.28
N PRO A 173 -26.14 -13.60 13.16
CA PRO A 173 -26.45 -15.00 12.88
C PRO A 173 -25.71 -15.52 11.64
N GLY A 174 -24.99 -16.64 11.81
CA GLY A 174 -24.24 -17.28 10.73
C GLY A 174 -22.87 -16.67 10.41
N MET A 175 -22.53 -15.48 10.94
CA MET A 175 -21.24 -14.83 10.67
C MET A 175 -20.06 -15.66 11.20
N LYS A 176 -20.20 -16.23 12.39
CA LYS A 176 -19.19 -17.15 12.95
C LYS A 176 -18.85 -18.29 11.98
N ARG A 177 -19.88 -18.94 11.41
CA ARG A 177 -19.69 -20.03 10.43
C ARG A 177 -19.01 -19.54 9.14
N LEU A 178 -19.33 -18.33 8.68
CA LEU A 178 -18.66 -17.74 7.52
C LEU A 178 -17.19 -17.43 7.80
N CYS A 179 -16.88 -16.90 8.99
CA CYS A 179 -15.51 -16.63 9.41
C CYS A 179 -14.70 -17.90 9.59
N ASP A 180 -15.31 -18.96 10.15
CA ASP A 180 -14.67 -20.27 10.29
C ASP A 180 -14.34 -20.89 8.92
N LYS A 181 -15.19 -20.69 7.89
CA LYS A 181 -14.88 -21.11 6.52
C LYS A 181 -13.63 -20.44 5.98
N ILE A 182 -13.51 -19.12 6.12
CA ILE A 182 -12.30 -18.38 5.70
C ILE A 182 -11.07 -18.91 6.44
N ARG A 183 -11.17 -19.10 7.76
CA ARG A 183 -10.05 -19.57 8.59
C ARG A 183 -9.52 -20.95 8.17
N HIS A 184 -10.40 -21.84 7.73
CA HIS A 184 -10.04 -23.21 7.34
C HIS A 184 -9.76 -23.40 5.85
N ASP A 185 -9.96 -22.35 5.05
CA ASP A 185 -9.73 -22.39 3.62
C ASP A 185 -8.24 -22.17 3.30
N LYS A 186 -7.59 -23.21 2.78
CA LYS A 186 -6.18 -23.18 2.39
C LYS A 186 -5.88 -22.26 1.20
N SER A 187 -6.91 -21.84 0.48
CA SER A 187 -6.76 -20.84 -0.59
C SER A 187 -6.66 -19.43 -0.02
N VAL A 188 -7.06 -19.16 1.22
CA VAL A 188 -6.97 -17.82 1.82
C VAL A 188 -5.51 -17.53 2.19
N ASP A 189 -5.05 -16.33 1.80
CA ASP A 189 -3.75 -15.85 2.21
C ASP A 189 -3.82 -15.09 3.55
N SER A 190 -3.50 -15.79 4.64
CA SER A 190 -3.43 -15.21 5.98
C SER A 190 -2.07 -14.56 6.24
N THR A 191 -2.09 -13.32 6.72
CA THR A 191 -0.89 -12.57 7.12
C THR A 191 -1.06 -12.01 8.54
N PRO A 192 -0.18 -12.37 9.50
CA PRO A 192 -0.13 -11.73 10.81
C PRO A 192 0.15 -10.24 10.66
N SER A 193 -0.56 -9.40 11.43
CA SER A 193 -0.38 -7.96 11.45
C SER A 193 0.08 -7.49 12.82
N SER A 194 1.12 -6.65 12.85
CA SER A 194 1.50 -5.91 14.06
C SER A 194 0.47 -4.84 14.42
N ASP A 195 0.50 -4.33 15.66
CA ASP A 195 -0.39 -3.24 16.08
C ASP A 195 -0.23 -1.98 15.21
N THR A 196 1.01 -1.65 14.82
CA THR A 196 1.29 -0.49 13.95
C THR A 196 0.74 -0.72 12.54
N ALA A 197 0.79 -1.95 12.02
CA ALA A 197 0.17 -2.32 10.74
C ALA A 197 -1.37 -2.25 10.81
N VAL A 198 -1.97 -2.65 11.93
CA VAL A 198 -3.41 -2.49 12.17
C VAL A 198 -3.79 -1.01 12.05
N TRP A 199 -3.11 -0.11 12.77
CA TRP A 199 -3.38 1.32 12.71
C TRP A 199 -3.21 1.89 11.29
N ALA A 200 -2.14 1.51 10.59
CA ALA A 200 -1.88 1.93 9.22
C ALA A 200 -3.01 1.50 8.27
N TRP A 201 -3.49 0.26 8.37
CA TRP A 201 -4.64 -0.22 7.61
C TRP A 201 -5.91 0.56 7.96
N LYS A 202 -6.22 0.76 9.25
CA LYS A 202 -7.43 1.49 9.66
C LYS A 202 -7.46 2.93 9.13
N ARG A 203 -6.31 3.59 9.01
CA ARG A 203 -6.17 4.92 8.40
C ARG A 203 -6.26 4.90 6.86
N LEU A 204 -5.72 3.86 6.22
CA LEU A 204 -5.72 3.73 4.77
C LEU A 204 -7.10 3.37 4.21
N LEU A 205 -7.86 2.50 4.89
CA LEU A 205 -9.13 1.96 4.38
C LEU A 205 -10.17 3.04 3.99
N PRO A 206 -10.41 4.10 4.80
CA PRO A 206 -11.28 5.21 4.38
C PRO A 206 -10.81 5.85 3.07
N ALA A 207 -9.51 6.12 2.94
CA ALA A 207 -8.97 6.74 1.73
C ALA A 207 -9.20 5.85 0.50
N LEU A 208 -8.99 4.53 0.62
CA LEU A 208 -9.24 3.57 -0.47
C LEU A 208 -10.72 3.41 -0.83
N ALA A 209 -11.63 3.52 0.15
CA ALA A 209 -13.07 3.48 -0.07
C ALA A 209 -13.58 4.75 -0.74
N GLU A 210 -13.21 5.92 -0.22
CA GLU A 210 -13.56 7.22 -0.80
C GLU A 210 -12.91 7.44 -2.17
N ARG A 211 -11.78 6.77 -2.45
CA ARG A 211 -11.12 6.79 -3.76
C ARG A 211 -12.02 6.37 -4.91
N CYS A 212 -12.83 5.32 -4.71
CA CYS A 212 -13.68 4.74 -5.75
C CYS A 212 -15.18 4.95 -5.52
N ARG A 213 -15.53 5.93 -4.69
CA ARG A 213 -16.91 6.26 -4.37
C ARG A 213 -17.47 7.25 -5.40
N LEU A 214 -18.55 6.85 -6.07
CA LEU A 214 -19.24 7.65 -7.10
C LEU A 214 -20.60 8.20 -6.64
N TRP A 215 -20.98 7.91 -5.39
CA TRP A 215 -22.26 8.29 -4.81
C TRP A 215 -22.04 8.98 -3.46
N ARG A 216 -23.01 9.79 -3.04
CA ARG A 216 -22.87 10.63 -1.84
C ARG A 216 -23.24 9.89 -0.56
N HIS A 217 -22.56 10.25 0.52
CA HIS A 217 -22.89 9.78 1.87
C HIS A 217 -24.31 10.20 2.27
N GLY A 218 -25.04 9.30 2.92
CA GLY A 218 -26.39 9.59 3.43
C GLY A 218 -26.37 10.52 4.64
N VAL A 219 -27.54 11.02 5.03
CA VAL A 219 -27.72 11.93 6.19
C VAL A 219 -27.30 11.28 7.51
N ASN A 220 -27.42 9.96 7.64
CA ASN A 220 -27.06 9.20 8.83
C ASN A 220 -25.60 8.69 8.82
N CYS A 221 -24.75 9.22 7.93
CA CYS A 221 -23.36 8.80 7.82
C CYS A 221 -22.59 9.05 9.12
N GLU A 222 -21.91 8.02 9.61
CA GLU A 222 -21.16 8.09 10.87
C GLU A 222 -19.94 9.01 10.76
N TYR A 223 -19.34 9.14 9.58
CA TYR A 223 -18.26 10.11 9.36
C TYR A 223 -18.76 11.54 9.56
N LYS A 224 -19.94 11.88 9.04
CA LYS A 224 -20.58 13.19 9.23
C LYS A 224 -20.91 13.43 10.70
N ARG A 225 -21.63 12.47 11.32
CA ARG A 225 -22.08 12.60 12.71
C ARG A 225 -20.92 12.72 13.71
N LYS A 226 -19.81 12.01 13.50
CA LYS A 226 -18.64 12.07 14.38
C LYS A 226 -17.61 13.12 13.96
N GLY A 227 -17.77 13.73 12.78
CA GLY A 227 -16.83 14.71 12.22
C GLY A 227 -15.40 14.17 12.03
N ARG A 228 -15.23 12.85 11.80
CA ARG A 228 -13.90 12.24 11.71
C ARG A 228 -13.84 11.00 10.82
N THR A 229 -12.64 10.78 10.28
CA THR A 229 -12.22 9.60 9.51
C THR A 229 -10.79 9.22 9.93
N PRO A 230 -10.46 7.94 10.20
CA PRO A 230 -11.37 6.79 10.33
C PRO A 230 -12.33 6.91 11.53
N LEU A 231 -13.37 6.06 11.58
CA LEU A 231 -14.25 5.95 12.76
C LEU A 231 -13.57 5.32 13.97
N SER A 232 -12.49 4.58 13.76
CA SER A 232 -11.69 3.95 14.81
C SER A 232 -10.40 3.42 14.21
N GLU A 233 -9.33 3.41 15.01
CA GLU A 233 -8.05 2.82 14.65
C GLU A 233 -7.78 1.52 15.43
N GLU A 234 -8.63 1.19 16.40
CA GLU A 234 -8.46 0.02 17.25
C GLU A 234 -8.66 -1.29 16.47
N ALA A 235 -7.95 -2.34 16.90
CA ALA A 235 -8.18 -3.70 16.41
C ALA A 235 -9.64 -4.13 16.65
N PHE A 236 -10.18 -4.95 15.76
CA PHE A 236 -11.57 -5.44 15.83
C PHE A 236 -12.65 -4.34 15.89
N THR A 237 -12.36 -3.15 15.36
CA THR A 237 -13.37 -2.10 15.16
C THR A 237 -13.51 -1.78 13.67
N ASP A 238 -14.62 -1.16 13.29
CA ASP A 238 -14.84 -0.73 11.90
C ASP A 238 -14.33 0.71 11.70
N PRO A 239 -13.31 0.95 10.85
CA PRO A 239 -12.86 2.29 10.50
C PRO A 239 -13.76 2.98 9.46
N LEU A 240 -14.64 2.21 8.79
CA LEU A 240 -15.48 2.64 7.69
C LEU A 240 -16.88 3.06 8.16
N CYS A 241 -17.46 4.06 7.48
CA CYS A 241 -18.88 4.33 7.61
C CYS A 241 -19.72 3.20 7.02
N SER A 242 -20.92 2.98 7.55
CA SER A 242 -21.82 1.93 7.05
C SER A 242 -22.43 2.28 5.70
N CYS A 243 -22.35 3.54 5.25
CA CYS A 243 -22.89 3.99 3.98
C CYS A 243 -22.41 3.10 2.81
N GLY A 244 -21.15 2.64 2.85
CA GLY A 244 -20.53 1.85 1.78
C GLY A 244 -20.83 0.35 1.82
N ARG A 245 -21.42 -0.15 2.91
CA ARG A 245 -21.63 -1.59 3.07
C ARG A 245 -22.65 -2.12 2.09
N GLY A 246 -22.30 -3.19 1.37
CA GLY A 246 -23.19 -3.83 0.40
C GLY A 246 -23.49 -3.00 -0.85
N ARG A 247 -22.78 -1.89 -1.06
CA ARG A 247 -22.92 -1.07 -2.27
C ARG A 247 -21.87 -1.43 -3.31
N ASP A 248 -22.29 -1.39 -4.57
CA ASP A 248 -21.46 -1.68 -5.74
C ASP A 248 -20.73 -3.04 -5.66
N VAL A 249 -21.41 -4.06 -5.12
CA VAL A 249 -20.86 -5.39 -4.83
C VAL A 249 -21.11 -6.43 -5.93
N GLN A 250 -21.54 -6.01 -7.13
CA GLN A 250 -21.85 -6.91 -8.24
C GLN A 250 -20.64 -7.75 -8.67
N GLY A 251 -19.41 -7.25 -8.49
CA GLY A 251 -18.20 -8.04 -8.77
C GLY A 251 -18.09 -9.27 -7.85
N MET A 252 -18.62 -9.21 -6.63
CA MET A 252 -18.63 -10.40 -5.75
C MET A 252 -19.54 -11.51 -6.25
N GLU A 253 -20.48 -11.22 -7.13
CA GLU A 253 -21.38 -12.23 -7.70
C GLU A 253 -20.67 -13.12 -8.73
N GLN A 254 -19.51 -12.69 -9.23
CA GLN A 254 -18.65 -13.50 -10.11
C GLN A 254 -18.09 -14.74 -9.39
N PHE A 255 -18.08 -14.73 -8.05
CA PHE A 255 -17.55 -15.78 -7.19
C PHE A 255 -18.66 -16.28 -6.25
N PRO A 256 -19.28 -17.45 -6.51
CA PRO A 256 -20.41 -17.95 -5.72
C PRO A 256 -20.16 -18.00 -4.20
N GLU A 257 -18.93 -18.30 -3.80
CA GLU A 257 -18.47 -18.34 -2.41
C GLU A 257 -18.49 -16.97 -1.72
N TRP A 258 -18.40 -15.87 -2.49
CA TRP A 258 -18.35 -14.49 -1.97
C TRP A 258 -19.72 -13.89 -1.73
N LYS A 259 -20.77 -14.43 -2.37
CA LYS A 259 -22.14 -13.89 -2.32
C LYS A 259 -22.67 -13.64 -0.90
N ARG A 260 -22.31 -14.51 0.06
CA ARG A 260 -22.75 -14.37 1.46
C ARG A 260 -22.05 -13.25 2.23
N PHE A 261 -20.91 -12.77 1.74
CA PHE A 261 -20.14 -11.67 2.32
C PHE A 261 -20.53 -10.31 1.73
N ALA A 262 -21.14 -10.29 0.53
CA ALA A 262 -21.50 -9.08 -0.20
C ALA A 262 -22.22 -8.01 0.64
N PRO A 263 -23.19 -8.34 1.53
CA PRO A 263 -23.86 -7.31 2.36
C PRO A 263 -22.95 -6.62 3.39
N TYR A 264 -21.79 -7.21 3.70
CA TYR A 264 -20.94 -6.80 4.82
C TYR A 264 -19.62 -6.15 4.39
N VAL A 265 -19.36 -6.07 3.09
CA VAL A 265 -18.13 -5.48 2.56
C VAL A 265 -18.35 -4.04 2.10
N THR A 266 -17.25 -3.29 2.00
CA THR A 266 -17.19 -2.01 1.27
C THR A 266 -16.23 -2.15 0.09
N ARG A 267 -16.59 -1.60 -1.08
CA ARG A 267 -15.70 -1.56 -2.24
C ARG A 267 -14.54 -0.58 -2.00
N ILE A 268 -13.33 -0.99 -2.36
CA ILE A 268 -12.10 -0.22 -2.24
C ILE A 268 -11.23 -0.36 -3.51
N ALA A 269 -10.38 0.64 -3.75
CA ALA A 269 -9.46 0.65 -4.89
C ALA A 269 -8.00 0.73 -4.43
N VAL A 270 -7.31 -0.42 -4.45
CA VAL A 270 -5.95 -0.58 -3.90
C VAL A 270 -4.90 -0.44 -5.01
N SER A 271 -3.94 0.46 -4.84
CA SER A 271 -2.77 0.58 -5.75
C SER A 271 -1.47 0.31 -4.98
N PRO A 272 -0.35 0.05 -5.68
CA PRO A 272 0.97 0.11 -5.05
C PRO A 272 1.16 1.48 -4.39
N LEU A 273 1.62 1.48 -3.14
CA LEU A 273 1.90 2.70 -2.38
C LEU A 273 3.35 3.11 -2.62
N PHE A 274 3.58 3.84 -3.71
CA PHE A 274 4.92 4.29 -4.07
C PHE A 274 5.50 5.21 -3.00
N THR A 275 6.76 4.97 -2.67
CA THR A 275 7.52 5.89 -1.83
C THR A 275 7.85 7.16 -2.62
N VAL A 276 8.07 8.24 -1.89
CA VAL A 276 8.35 9.57 -2.43
C VAL A 276 9.86 9.73 -2.54
N SER A 277 10.38 9.83 -3.75
CA SER A 277 11.83 9.75 -4.02
C SER A 277 12.68 10.88 -3.44
N TYR A 278 12.08 12.02 -3.07
CA TYR A 278 12.78 13.09 -2.34
C TYR A 278 12.82 12.85 -0.82
N LEU A 279 12.05 11.88 -0.29
CA LEU A 279 12.02 11.50 1.12
C LEU A 279 12.81 10.22 1.38
N GLU A 280 12.84 9.31 0.41
CA GLU A 280 13.52 8.02 0.53
C GLU A 280 14.22 7.61 -0.76
N THR A 281 15.33 6.89 -0.62
CA THR A 281 16.04 6.28 -1.76
C THR A 281 15.25 5.08 -2.29
N VAL A 282 14.89 5.14 -3.58
CA VAL A 282 14.20 4.07 -4.32
C VAL A 282 15.15 3.40 -5.29
N GLY A 283 14.98 2.09 -5.47
CA GLY A 283 15.82 1.32 -6.38
C GLY A 283 17.17 0.94 -5.78
N PRO A 284 18.09 0.41 -6.59
CA PRO A 284 19.40 0.00 -6.11
C PRO A 284 20.18 1.22 -5.61
N ASP A 285 20.74 1.11 -4.42
CA ASP A 285 21.68 2.10 -3.89
C ASP A 285 22.85 2.26 -4.88
N ILE A 286 22.87 3.38 -5.61
CA ILE A 286 23.89 3.71 -6.61
C ILE A 286 25.26 3.89 -5.93
N THR A 287 25.29 4.20 -4.64
CA THR A 287 26.51 4.25 -3.82
C THR A 287 26.95 2.86 -3.37
N SER A 288 26.03 1.88 -3.30
CA SER A 288 26.41 0.49 -3.08
C SER A 288 27.23 0.06 -4.28
N HIS A 289 28.51 -0.19 -4.07
CA HIS A 289 29.42 -0.76 -5.07
C HIS A 289 28.98 -2.20 -5.40
N ARG A 290 27.86 -2.34 -6.13
CA ARG A 290 27.25 -3.60 -6.59
C ARG A 290 27.19 -3.68 -8.11
N CYS A 291 27.26 -4.92 -8.60
CA CYS A 291 27.13 -5.21 -10.02
C CYS A 291 25.74 -4.80 -10.52
N TRP A 292 25.69 -4.01 -11.59
CA TRP A 292 24.46 -3.53 -12.21
C TRP A 292 23.53 -4.67 -12.63
N LEU A 293 24.08 -5.75 -13.19
CA LEU A 293 23.26 -6.86 -13.67
C LEU A 293 22.81 -7.83 -12.57
N CYS A 294 23.70 -8.20 -11.65
CA CYS A 294 23.44 -9.31 -10.71
C CYS A 294 23.33 -8.89 -9.23
N GLY A 295 23.53 -7.61 -8.92
CA GLY A 295 23.42 -7.06 -7.56
C GLY A 295 24.49 -7.54 -6.56
N LYS A 296 25.42 -8.42 -6.96
CA LYS A 296 26.51 -8.92 -6.10
C LYS A 296 27.61 -7.86 -5.92
N ARG A 297 28.31 -7.91 -4.78
CA ARG A 297 29.52 -7.11 -4.55
C ARG A 297 30.65 -7.56 -5.49
N GLY A 298 31.53 -6.64 -5.86
CA GLY A 298 32.75 -7.00 -6.58
C GLY A 298 33.69 -7.80 -5.69
N GLN A 299 34.29 -8.85 -6.25
CA GLN A 299 35.31 -9.68 -5.60
C GLN A 299 36.56 -9.64 -6.51
N PRO A 300 37.58 -8.78 -6.27
CA PRO A 300 37.75 -7.84 -5.15
C PRO A 300 37.13 -6.45 -5.36
N LYS A 301 36.86 -6.04 -6.61
CA LYS A 301 36.25 -4.75 -6.95
C LYS A 301 35.36 -4.88 -8.19
N LEU A 302 34.48 -3.91 -8.40
CA LEU A 302 33.70 -3.84 -9.64
C LEU A 302 34.48 -3.13 -10.74
N LYS A 303 34.24 -3.53 -11.98
CA LYS A 303 34.76 -2.88 -13.18
C LYS A 303 33.69 -1.92 -13.73
N ALA A 304 34.01 -0.63 -13.85
CA ALA A 304 33.13 0.32 -14.52
C ALA A 304 33.07 0.06 -16.02
N CYS A 305 31.96 0.39 -16.67
CA CYS A 305 31.88 0.40 -18.13
C CYS A 305 32.94 1.37 -18.67
N GLY A 306 33.83 0.90 -19.55
CA GLY A 306 34.93 1.70 -20.09
C GLY A 306 34.48 2.92 -20.89
N ARG A 307 33.27 2.86 -21.46
CA ARG A 307 32.69 3.95 -22.27
C ARG A 307 31.97 4.99 -21.42
N CYS A 308 30.89 4.61 -20.75
CA CYS A 308 30.04 5.58 -20.04
C CYS A 308 30.43 5.82 -18.57
N LYS A 309 31.24 4.94 -17.96
CA LYS A 309 31.63 4.95 -16.53
C LYS A 309 30.48 5.01 -15.49
N LYS A 310 29.20 5.05 -15.92
CA LYS A 310 27.99 5.18 -15.08
C LYS A 310 27.55 3.87 -14.41
N VAL A 311 27.83 2.72 -15.04
CA VAL A 311 27.47 1.39 -14.52
C VAL A 311 28.72 0.57 -14.20
N ARG A 312 28.60 -0.38 -13.26
CA ARG A 312 29.71 -1.21 -12.78
C ARG A 312 29.31 -2.68 -12.74
N TYR A 313 30.24 -3.60 -13.03
CA TYR A 313 29.99 -5.03 -13.11
C TYR A 313 30.98 -5.84 -12.26
N CYS A 314 30.53 -6.97 -11.70
CA CYS A 314 31.41 -7.88 -10.96
C CYS A 314 32.28 -8.75 -11.88
N SER A 315 31.89 -8.91 -13.15
CA SER A 315 32.62 -9.69 -14.14
C SER A 315 32.26 -9.24 -15.55
N GLU A 316 33.13 -9.55 -16.51
CA GLU A 316 32.86 -9.33 -17.93
C GLU A 316 31.66 -10.14 -18.44
N ILE A 317 31.37 -11.28 -17.81
CA ILE A 317 30.16 -12.07 -18.09
C ILE A 317 28.91 -11.23 -17.82
N CYS A 318 28.86 -10.54 -16.67
CA CYS A 318 27.75 -9.66 -16.35
C CYS A 318 27.68 -8.45 -17.30
N GLN A 319 28.81 -7.85 -17.65
CA GLN A 319 28.85 -6.74 -18.60
C GLN A 319 28.33 -7.15 -19.99
N LYS A 320 28.81 -8.27 -20.54
CA LYS A 320 28.39 -8.77 -21.86
C LYS A 320 26.91 -9.15 -21.90
N LYS A 321 26.39 -9.73 -20.83
CA LYS A 321 24.97 -10.09 -20.72
C LYS A 321 24.09 -8.84 -20.65
N ASP A 322 24.47 -7.86 -19.83
CA ASP A 322 23.76 -6.58 -19.73
C ASP A 322 23.81 -5.77 -21.04
N TRP A 323 24.95 -5.78 -21.75
CA TRP A 323 25.08 -5.16 -23.06
C TRP A 323 24.06 -5.67 -24.08
N LYS A 324 23.82 -6.99 -24.08
CA LYS A 324 22.83 -7.63 -24.96
C LYS A 324 21.39 -7.34 -24.54
N ILE A 325 21.14 -7.16 -23.25
CA ILE A 325 19.79 -6.99 -22.69
C ILE A 325 19.31 -5.54 -22.84
N SER A 326 20.12 -4.56 -22.44
CA SER A 326 19.67 -3.17 -22.35
C SER A 326 20.78 -2.11 -22.44
N HIS A 327 21.98 -2.37 -21.92
CA HIS A 327 22.97 -1.31 -21.74
C HIS A 327 23.45 -0.68 -23.05
N LYS A 328 23.47 -1.43 -24.16
CA LYS A 328 23.85 -0.93 -25.48
C LYS A 328 23.06 0.31 -25.90
N PHE A 329 21.78 0.38 -25.54
CA PHE A 329 20.88 1.48 -25.91
C PHE A 329 21.01 2.71 -24.98
N GLN A 330 21.58 2.52 -23.79
CA GLN A 330 21.70 3.55 -22.75
C GLN A 330 23.13 4.09 -22.59
N CYS A 331 24.12 3.42 -23.21
CA CYS A 331 25.54 3.74 -23.05
C CYS A 331 25.94 4.94 -23.92
N GLN A 332 26.12 6.09 -23.26
CA GLN A 332 26.66 7.32 -23.87
C GLN A 332 28.07 7.59 -23.36
N GLU A 333 28.95 8.09 -24.24
CA GLU A 333 30.33 8.49 -23.90
C GLU A 333 30.32 9.65 -22.88
N VAL A 334 31.36 9.70 -22.04
CA VAL A 334 31.54 10.76 -21.03
C VAL A 334 32.55 11.77 -21.53
#